data_AF-A0A3N5K801-F1
#
_entry.id   AF-A0A3N5K801-F1
#
_cell.length_a   1.000
_cell.length_b   1.000
_cell.length_c   1.000
_cell.angle_alpha   90.00
_cell.angle_beta   90.00
_cell.angle_gamma   90.00
#
_symmetry.space_group_name_H-M   'P 1'
#
loop_
_entity.id
_entity.type
_entity.pdbx_description
1 polymer ?
#
loop_
_entity_poly.entity_id
_entity_poly.type
_entity_poly.pdbx_seq_one_letter_code
_entity_poly.pdbx_strand_id
1 'polypeptide(L)'
;MMTSKKNAILSLISIFLIGVVVGMVLQHMVLEDRPQPRKHRPPNDFFFEVFTKELSLSITQQESLKTMLADLGKEYERVRIEQFEQHMRIRKSFENEFKKILDDNQKQKYDKMIEDFDNKMKNNKPPREPK
;
A
#
# COMPACT_ATOMS: atom_id res chain seq x y z
N MET A 1 37.31 49.07 -17.24
CA MET A 1 37.12 47.67 -16.80
C MET A 1 36.13 47.62 -15.64
N MET A 2 34.83 47.42 -15.88
CA MET A 2 33.85 47.22 -14.79
C MET A 2 32.59 46.43 -15.20
N THR A 3 32.67 45.63 -16.25
CA THR A 3 31.53 44.86 -16.82
C THR A 3 31.60 43.35 -16.57
N SER A 4 32.70 42.84 -15.99
CA SER A 4 32.93 41.39 -15.85
C SER A 4 32.03 40.72 -14.79
N LYS A 5 31.81 41.38 -13.64
CA LYS A 5 31.07 40.77 -12.51
C LYS A 5 29.57 40.59 -12.78
N LYS A 6 28.91 41.59 -13.40
CA LYS A 6 27.47 41.53 -13.70
C LYS A 6 27.17 40.46 -14.76
N ASN A 7 28.04 40.33 -15.77
CA ASN A 7 27.89 39.34 -16.83
C ASN A 7 28.14 37.91 -16.32
N ALA A 8 29.09 37.73 -15.39
CA ALA A 8 29.32 36.44 -14.74
C ALA A 8 28.11 36.01 -13.87
N ILE A 9 27.51 36.95 -13.13
CA ILE A 9 26.31 36.69 -12.33
C ILE A 9 25.11 36.34 -13.23
N LEU A 10 24.92 37.07 -14.34
CA LEU A 10 23.88 36.77 -15.33
C LEU A 10 24.06 35.39 -15.97
N SER A 11 25.30 35.01 -16.28
CA SER A 11 25.62 33.67 -16.81
C SER A 11 25.30 32.57 -15.79
N LEU A 12 25.68 32.76 -14.52
CA LEU A 12 25.37 31.82 -13.45
C LEU A 12 23.87 31.63 -13.23
N ILE A 13 23.11 32.73 -13.22
CA ILE A 13 21.65 32.69 -13.08
C ILE A 13 21.02 31.95 -14.28
N SER A 14 21.50 32.23 -15.49
CA SER A 14 21.00 31.57 -16.70
C SER A 14 21.22 30.05 -16.66
N ILE A 15 22.44 29.60 -16.31
CA ILE A 15 22.77 28.17 -16.20
C ILE A 15 21.94 27.51 -15.09
N PHE A 16 21.73 28.20 -13.96
CA PHE A 16 20.90 27.71 -12.87
C PHE A 16 19.44 27.51 -13.31
N LEU A 17 18.85 28.50 -13.99
CA LEU A 17 17.47 28.41 -14.49
C LEU A 17 17.32 27.29 -15.52
N ILE A 18 18.28 27.14 -16.43
CA ILE A 18 18.31 26.02 -17.39
C ILE A 18 18.38 24.68 -16.64
N GLY A 19 19.23 24.57 -15.62
CA GLY A 19 19.32 23.37 -14.78
C GLY A 19 18.01 23.03 -14.07
N VAL A 20 17.28 24.03 -13.55
CA VAL A 20 15.97 23.84 -12.92
C VAL A 20 14.92 23.35 -13.92
N VAL A 21 14.88 23.96 -15.11
CA VAL A 21 13.93 23.55 -16.16
C VAL A 21 14.23 22.14 -16.64
N VAL A 22 15.50 21.82 -16.90
CA VAL A 22 15.93 20.46 -17.29
C VAL A 22 15.64 19.44 -16.18
N GLY A 23 15.86 19.80 -14.92
CA GLY A 23 15.52 18.99 -13.76
C GLY A 23 14.01 18.70 -13.66
N MET A 24 13.16 19.71 -13.86
CA MET A 24 11.70 19.53 -13.89
C MET A 24 11.24 18.64 -15.04
N VAL A 25 11.79 18.83 -16.24
CA VAL A 25 11.43 18.01 -17.41
C VAL A 25 11.87 16.56 -17.24
N LEU A 26 13.10 16.32 -16.75
CA LEU A 26 13.57 14.97 -16.41
C LEU A 26 12.70 14.33 -15.32
N GLN A 27 12.26 15.11 -14.33
CA GLN A 27 11.37 14.60 -13.30
C GLN A 27 10.01 14.19 -13.88
N HIS A 28 9.39 15.00 -14.74
CA HIS A 28 8.13 14.63 -15.38
C HIS A 28 8.30 13.44 -16.33
N MET A 29 9.36 13.40 -17.15
CA MET A 29 9.51 12.32 -18.14
C MET A 29 9.98 10.98 -17.55
N VAL A 30 10.70 10.97 -16.43
CA VAL A 30 11.31 9.74 -15.86
C VAL A 30 10.61 9.25 -14.59
N LEU A 31 9.95 10.13 -13.81
CA LEU A 31 9.33 9.77 -12.53
C LEU A 31 7.80 9.66 -12.57
N GLU A 32 7.15 9.96 -13.69
CA GLU A 32 5.69 9.90 -13.84
C GLU A 32 5.15 8.46 -14.02
N ASP A 33 6.04 7.50 -14.27
CA ASP A 33 5.75 6.05 -14.22
C ASP A 33 5.78 5.47 -12.79
N ARG A 34 5.87 6.30 -11.76
CA ARG A 34 5.55 5.82 -10.40
C ARG A 34 4.04 5.60 -10.36
N PRO A 35 3.54 4.35 -10.21
CA PRO A 35 2.12 4.14 -10.03
C PRO A 35 1.70 4.95 -8.82
N GLN A 36 0.89 5.99 -9.03
CA GLN A 36 0.25 6.68 -7.93
C GLN A 36 -0.41 5.60 -7.07
N PRO A 37 -0.27 5.66 -5.72
CA PRO A 37 -0.97 4.72 -4.87
C PRO A 37 -2.45 4.85 -5.22
N ARG A 38 -2.99 3.84 -5.92
CA ARG A 38 -4.41 3.80 -6.24
C ARG A 38 -5.10 3.98 -4.90
N LYS A 39 -5.79 5.12 -4.72
CA LYS A 39 -6.63 5.34 -3.53
C LYS A 39 -7.43 4.06 -3.39
N HIS A 40 -7.22 3.35 -2.30
CA HIS A 40 -7.89 2.09 -2.04
C HIS A 40 -9.33 2.46 -1.76
N ARG A 41 -10.14 2.57 -2.83
CA ARG A 41 -11.58 2.70 -2.66
C ARG A 41 -12.02 1.42 -1.94
N PRO A 42 -12.82 1.54 -0.87
CA PRO A 42 -13.36 0.36 -0.23
C PRO A 42 -14.07 -0.48 -1.30
N PRO A 43 -13.88 -1.80 -1.35
CA PRO A 43 -14.45 -2.67 -2.39
C PRO A 43 -15.95 -2.45 -2.61
N ASN A 44 -16.66 -2.09 -1.53
CA ASN A 44 -18.09 -1.85 -1.54
C ASN A 44 -18.50 -0.61 -2.33
N ASP A 45 -17.67 0.44 -2.38
CA ASP A 45 -17.97 1.67 -3.13
C ASP A 45 -17.96 1.41 -4.63
N PHE A 46 -17.07 0.52 -5.09
CA PHE A 46 -17.03 0.10 -6.49
C PHE A 46 -18.31 -0.62 -6.90
N PHE A 47 -18.75 -1.61 -6.13
CA PHE A 47 -19.99 -2.34 -6.44
C PHE A 47 -21.22 -1.45 -6.33
N PHE A 48 -21.26 -0.54 -5.36
CA PHE A 48 -22.34 0.43 -5.24
C PHE A 48 -22.45 1.32 -6.49
N GLU A 49 -21.33 1.88 -6.96
CA GLU A 49 -21.28 2.75 -8.14
C GLU A 49 -21.68 1.98 -9.41
N VAL A 50 -21.12 0.79 -9.62
CA VAL A 50 -21.41 -0.05 -10.78
C VAL A 50 -22.88 -0.46 -10.82
N PHE A 51 -23.43 -1.00 -9.72
CA PHE A 51 -24.81 -1.47 -9.72
C PHE A 51 -25.81 -0.33 -9.81
N THR A 52 -25.55 0.80 -9.14
CA THR A 52 -26.42 1.97 -9.23
C THR A 52 -26.48 2.52 -10.65
N LYS A 53 -25.33 2.60 -11.33
CA LYS A 53 -25.22 3.16 -12.67
C LYS A 53 -25.76 2.22 -13.75
N GLU A 54 -25.31 0.96 -13.77
CA GLU A 54 -25.64 0.01 -14.83
C GLU A 54 -27.09 -0.48 -14.73
N LEU A 55 -27.65 -0.57 -13.51
CA LEU A 55 -29.02 -1.04 -13.29
C LEU A 55 -30.03 0.10 -13.09
N SER A 56 -29.57 1.36 -13.13
CA SER A 56 -30.42 2.55 -12.94
C SER A 56 -31.32 2.44 -11.71
N LEU A 57 -30.71 2.09 -10.56
CA LEU A 57 -31.45 1.80 -9.33
C LEU A 57 -32.20 3.04 -8.82
N SER A 58 -33.43 2.84 -8.35
CA SER A 58 -34.20 3.89 -7.66
C SER A 58 -33.55 4.29 -6.33
N ILE A 59 -33.94 5.43 -5.76
CA ILE A 59 -33.42 5.90 -4.47
C ILE A 59 -33.64 4.84 -3.36
N THR A 60 -34.82 4.22 -3.32
CA THR A 60 -35.14 3.18 -2.34
C THR A 60 -34.31 1.90 -2.54
N GLN A 61 -34.02 1.53 -3.79
CA GLN A 61 -33.13 0.41 -4.11
C GLN A 61 -31.67 0.71 -3.75
N GLN A 62 -31.21 1.95 -3.97
CA GLN A 62 -29.87 2.38 -3.59
C GLN A 62 -29.67 2.34 -2.06
N GLU A 63 -30.66 2.81 -1.28
CA GLU A 63 -30.61 2.71 0.18
C GLU A 63 -30.54 1.25 0.66
N SER A 64 -31.34 0.38 0.05
CA SER A 64 -31.30 -1.05 0.34
C SER A 64 -29.93 -1.67 -0.01
N LEU A 65 -29.36 -1.29 -1.15
CA LEU A 65 -28.04 -1.75 -1.58
C LEU A 65 -26.93 -1.30 -0.63
N LYS A 66 -26.98 -0.06 -0.10
CA LYS A 66 -26.02 0.42 0.90
C LYS A 66 -26.02 -0.46 2.14
N THR A 67 -27.21 -0.78 2.67
CA THR A 67 -27.34 -1.65 3.84
C THR A 67 -26.80 -3.05 3.55
N MET A 68 -27.16 -3.64 2.41
CA MET A 68 -26.67 -4.97 2.02
C MET A 68 -25.14 -5.02 1.89
N LEU A 69 -24.52 -4.02 1.26
CA LEU A 69 -23.06 -3.95 1.12
C LEU A 69 -22.37 -3.72 2.47
N ALA A 70 -22.96 -2.92 3.36
CA ALA A 70 -22.42 -2.72 4.71
C ALA A 70 -22.41 -4.03 5.52
N ASP A 71 -23.50 -4.79 5.49
CA ASP A 71 -23.58 -6.08 6.17
C ASP A 71 -22.66 -7.12 5.54
N LEU A 72 -22.56 -7.15 4.21
CA LEU A 72 -21.59 -7.98 3.50
C LEU A 72 -20.15 -7.66 3.92
N GLY A 73 -19.82 -6.37 4.10
CA GLY A 73 -18.50 -5.95 4.59
C GLY A 73 -18.19 -6.49 6.00
N LYS A 74 -19.17 -6.48 6.91
CA LYS A 74 -19.02 -7.06 8.26
C LYS A 74 -18.80 -8.58 8.20
N GLU A 75 -19.54 -9.26 7.34
CA GLU A 75 -19.43 -10.70 7.12
C GLU A 75 -18.05 -11.09 6.57
N TYR A 76 -17.54 -10.36 5.58
CA TYR A 76 -16.18 -10.55 5.08
C TYR A 76 -15.13 -10.36 6.17
N GLU A 77 -15.25 -9.30 6.99
CA GLU A 77 -14.29 -9.07 8.06
C GLU A 77 -14.36 -10.17 9.13
N ARG A 78 -15.55 -10.68 9.45
CA ARG A 78 -15.70 -11.84 10.35
C ARG A 78 -14.98 -13.07 9.80
N VAL A 79 -15.24 -13.45 8.55
CA VAL A 79 -14.59 -14.59 7.90
C VAL A 79 -13.08 -14.40 7.84
N ARG A 80 -12.62 -13.19 7.54
CA ARG A 80 -11.19 -12.87 7.50
C ARG A 80 -10.53 -13.06 8.86
N ILE A 81 -11.15 -12.61 9.95
CA ILE A 81 -10.64 -12.79 11.32
C ILE A 81 -10.58 -14.28 11.65
N GLU A 82 -11.65 -15.01 11.38
CA GLU A 82 -11.72 -16.45 11.66
C GLU A 82 -10.65 -17.23 10.87
N GLN A 83 -10.53 -16.97 9.57
CA GLN A 83 -9.50 -17.58 8.74
C GLN A 83 -8.11 -17.24 9.25
N PHE A 84 -7.85 -15.99 9.65
CA PHE A 84 -6.56 -15.60 10.21
C PHE A 84 -6.22 -16.40 11.48
N GLU A 85 -7.18 -16.57 12.39
CA GLU A 85 -6.98 -17.36 13.60
C GLU A 85 -6.69 -18.83 13.28
N GLN A 86 -7.45 -19.43 12.36
CA GLN A 86 -7.22 -20.81 11.92
C GLN A 86 -5.83 -20.96 11.28
N HIS A 87 -5.44 -20.03 10.41
CA HIS A 87 -4.14 -20.04 9.75
C HIS A 87 -2.99 -19.92 10.75
N MET A 88 -3.14 -19.07 11.77
CA MET A 88 -2.16 -18.92 12.85
C MET A 88 -2.03 -20.17 13.71
N ARG A 89 -3.15 -20.86 13.99
CA ARG A 89 -3.14 -22.14 14.72
C ARG A 89 -2.38 -23.21 13.93
N ILE A 90 -2.68 -23.36 12.64
CA ILE A 90 -2.00 -24.32 11.76
C ILE A 90 -0.49 -24.04 11.70
N ARG A 91 -0.10 -22.77 11.46
CA ARG A 91 1.30 -22.34 11.43
C ARG A 91 2.03 -22.67 12.74
N LYS A 92 1.45 -22.32 13.89
CA LYS A 92 2.04 -22.61 15.20
C LYS A 92 2.17 -24.11 15.46
N SER A 93 1.16 -24.90 15.10
CA SER A 93 1.21 -26.35 15.26
C SER A 93 2.34 -26.95 14.42
N PHE A 94 2.45 -26.56 13.16
CA PHE A 94 3.55 -26.99 12.30
C PHE A 94 4.91 -26.59 12.87
N GLU A 95 5.06 -25.34 13.32
CA GLU A 95 6.31 -24.83 13.87
C GLU A 95 6.76 -25.61 15.11
N ASN A 96 5.82 -25.94 16.00
CA ASN A 96 6.12 -26.74 17.19
C ASN A 96 6.62 -28.14 16.84
N GLU A 97 6.00 -28.81 15.86
CA GLU A 97 6.45 -30.12 15.40
C GLU A 97 7.78 -30.04 14.66
N PHE A 98 7.95 -29.05 13.79
CA PHE A 98 9.18 -28.84 13.06
C PHE A 98 10.37 -28.55 13.98
N LYS A 99 10.18 -27.75 15.04
CA LYS A 99 11.24 -27.46 16.02
C LYS A 99 11.72 -28.68 16.79
N LYS A 100 10.93 -29.76 16.89
CA LYS A 100 11.35 -31.00 17.57
C LYS A 100 12.44 -31.76 16.83
N ILE A 101 12.53 -31.60 15.50
CA ILE A 101 13.56 -32.26 14.68
C ILE A 101 14.82 -31.42 14.50
N LEU A 102 14.84 -30.20 15.06
CA LEU A 102 15.98 -29.29 14.96
C LEU A 102 16.90 -29.42 16.17
N ASP A 103 18.20 -29.24 15.94
CA ASP A 103 19.16 -28.98 17.01
C ASP A 103 19.05 -27.53 17.53
N ASP A 104 19.71 -27.22 18.63
CA ASP A 104 19.56 -25.91 19.29
C ASP A 104 20.09 -24.73 18.47
N ASN A 105 21.14 -24.95 17.66
CA ASN A 105 21.67 -23.93 16.75
C ASN A 105 20.67 -23.67 15.60
N GLN A 106 20.10 -24.74 15.04
CA GLN A 106 19.06 -24.67 14.01
C GLN A 106 17.80 -23.98 14.52
N LYS A 107 17.34 -24.24 15.76
CA LYS A 107 16.21 -23.54 16.38
C LYS A 107 16.46 -22.03 16.47
N GLN A 108 17.64 -21.63 16.97
CA GLN A 108 17.99 -20.22 17.08
C GLN A 108 18.03 -19.52 15.72
N LYS A 109 18.54 -20.20 14.68
CA LYS A 109 18.56 -19.68 13.32
C LYS A 109 17.14 -19.56 12.74
N TYR A 110 16.29 -20.54 13.01
CA TYR A 110 14.89 -20.54 12.59
C TYR A 110 14.13 -19.36 13.21
N ASP A 111 14.28 -19.13 14.51
CA ASP A 111 13.59 -18.04 15.21
C ASP A 111 13.94 -16.67 14.62
N LYS A 112 15.23 -16.43 14.36
CA LYS A 112 15.69 -15.20 13.67
C LYS A 112 15.11 -15.06 12.27
N MET A 113 15.05 -16.15 11.51
CA MET A 113 14.49 -16.14 10.16
C MET A 113 13.00 -15.77 10.16
N ILE A 114 12.23 -16.27 11.12
CA ILE A 114 10.81 -15.95 11.27
C ILE A 114 10.62 -14.50 11.73
N GLU A 115 11.42 -14.03 12.68
CA GLU A 115 11.38 -12.63 13.15
C GLU A 115 11.66 -11.65 12.00
N ASP A 116 12.71 -11.90 11.21
CA ASP A 116 13.05 -11.07 10.04
C ASP A 116 11.93 -11.06 9.00
N PHE A 117 11.31 -12.21 8.76
CA PHE A 117 10.19 -12.32 7.83
C PHE A 117 8.98 -11.52 8.31
N ASP A 118 8.61 -11.65 9.58
CA ASP A 118 7.49 -10.93 10.18
C ASP A 118 7.75 -9.42 10.20
N ASN A 119 8.99 -8.98 10.44
CA ASN A 119 9.39 -7.57 10.38
C ASN A 119 9.30 -7.01 8.95
N LYS A 120 9.74 -7.75 7.94
CA LYS A 120 9.57 -7.37 6.52
C LYS A 120 8.10 -7.28 6.14
N MET A 121 7.26 -8.20 6.62
CA MET A 121 5.81 -8.15 6.38
C MET A 121 5.11 -6.99 7.10
N LYS A 122 5.57 -6.58 8.29
CA LYS A 122 5.05 -5.37 8.96
C LYS A 122 5.41 -4.09 8.21
N ASN A 123 6.64 -4.00 7.71
CA ASN A 123 7.13 -2.82 7.00
C ASN A 123 6.54 -2.67 5.58
N ASN A 124 6.11 -3.78 4.96
CA ASN A 124 5.46 -3.77 3.64
C ASN A 124 3.92 -3.69 3.70
N LYS A 125 3.31 -3.58 4.89
CA LYS A 125 1.87 -3.31 4.99
C LYS A 125 1.64 -1.81 4.79
N PRO A 126 0.76 -1.38 3.86
CA PRO A 126 0.32 0.02 3.84
C PRO A 126 -0.27 0.36 5.23
N PRO A 127 -0.10 1.60 5.72
CA PRO A 127 -0.61 2.00 7.03
C PRO A 127 -2.08 1.59 7.15
N ARG A 128 -2.41 0.80 8.19
CA ARG A 128 -3.81 0.61 8.55
C ARG A 128 -4.28 1.96 9.06
N GLU A 129 -5.11 2.65 8.27
CA GLU A 129 -5.79 3.85 8.75
C GLU A 129 -6.48 3.50 10.08
N PRO A 130 -6.26 4.31 11.13
CA PRO A 130 -6.92 4.10 12.41
C PRO A 130 -8.44 4.17 12.21
N LYS A 131 -9.16 3.24 12.84
CA LYS A 131 -10.62 3.19 12.89
C LYS A 131 -11.21 4.47 13.48
#